data_AF-A0A2S4M3X8-F1
#
_entry.id   AF-A0A2S4M3X8-F1
#
_cell.length_a   1.000
_cell.length_b   1.000
_cell.length_c   1.000
_cell.angle_alpha   90.00
_cell.angle_beta   90.00
_cell.angle_gamma   90.00
#
_symmetry.space_group_name_H-M   'P 1'
#
loop_
_entity.id
_entity.type
_entity.pdbx_description
1 polymer ?
#
loop_
_entity_poly.entity_id
_entity_poly.type
_entity_poly.pdbx_seq_one_letter_code
_entity_poly.pdbx_strand_id
1 'polypeptide(L)' 'MENQRSYEYMGYDMTAGVDGSHETGFTITTQKIHSLTDDTHADVPVDGIAGDRFPTQDNAFDAAFDRIREAIDQRVRAAS' A
#
# COMPACT_ATOMS: atom_id res chain seq x y z
N MET A 1 -16.81 1.34 -2.73
CA MET A 1 -16.66 1.13 -1.27
C MET A 1 -15.27 0.59 -1.07
N GLU A 2 -14.41 1.37 -0.43
CA GLU A 2 -13.02 0.99 -0.21
C GLU A 2 -12.94 -0.19 0.76
N ASN A 3 -12.18 -1.23 0.38
CA ASN A 3 -11.76 -2.29 1.26
C ASN A 3 -10.34 -2.01 1.72
N GLN A 4 -10.11 -2.10 3.02
CA GLN A 4 -8.79 -1.85 3.61
C GLN A 4 -8.21 -3.14 4.16
N ARG A 5 -6.90 -3.31 3.99
CA ARG A 5 -6.11 -4.38 4.62
C ARG A 5 -4.86 -3.76 5.24
N SER A 6 -4.43 -4.34 6.37
CA SER A 6 -3.21 -3.94 7.05
C SER A 6 -2.33 -5.15 7.36
N TYR A 7 -1.01 -4.98 7.22
CA TYR A 7 0.01 -5.99 7.53
C TYR A 7 1.26 -5.34 8.11
N GLU A 8 1.92 -6.03 9.05
CA GLU A 8 3.22 -5.60 9.59
C GLU A 8 4.36 -6.03 8.64
N TYR A 9 5.33 -5.13 8.43
CA TYR A 9 6.57 -5.42 7.72
C TYR A 9 7.74 -4.59 8.27
N MET A 10 8.80 -5.26 8.74
CA MET A 10 10.04 -4.63 9.24
C MET A 10 9.83 -3.57 10.34
N GLY A 11 8.84 -3.75 11.22
CA GLY A 11 8.50 -2.78 12.26
C GLY A 11 7.66 -1.60 11.75
N TYR A 12 7.02 -1.73 10.58
CA TYR A 12 6.03 -0.80 10.08
C TYR A 12 4.69 -1.51 9.86
N ASP A 13 3.60 -0.91 10.30
CA ASP A 13 2.25 -1.26 9.87
C ASP A 13 1.99 -0.64 8.50
N MET A 14 1.70 -1.47 7.51
CA MET A 14 1.33 -1.08 6.16
C MET A 14 -0.17 -1.18 6.00
N THR A 15 -0.83 -0.12 5.55
CA THR A 15 -2.27 -0.11 5.24
C THR A 15 -2.47 0.21 3.77
N ALA A 16 -3.22 -0.64 3.07
CA ALA A 16 -3.65 -0.41 1.70
C ALA A 16 -5.18 -0.37 1.62
N GLY A 17 -5.70 0.53 0.79
CA GLY A 17 -7.11 0.66 0.45
C GLY A 17 -7.32 0.41 -1.03
N VAL A 18 -8.29 -0.43 -1.36
CA VAL A 18 -8.68 -0.77 -2.74
C VAL A 18 -10.17 -0.53 -2.91
N ASP A 19 -10.54 0.23 -3.94
CA ASP A 19 -11.92 0.40 -4.38
C ASP A 19 -12.12 -0.17 -5.79
N GLY A 20 -13.36 -0.45 -6.15
CA GLY A 20 -13.75 -0.96 -7.46
C GLY A 20 -14.59 -2.23 -7.37
N SER A 21 -14.82 -2.84 -8.53
CA SER A 21 -15.62 -4.04 -8.68
C SER A 21 -15.11 -4.88 -9.85
N HIS A 22 -15.59 -6.12 -9.97
CA HIS A 22 -15.28 -6.96 -11.14
C HIS A 22 -15.72 -6.33 -12.48
N GLU A 23 -16.72 -5.44 -12.48
CA GLU A 23 -17.23 -4.82 -13.70
C GLU A 23 -16.34 -3.65 -14.16
N THR A 24 -15.77 -2.91 -13.21
CA THR A 24 -14.97 -1.70 -13.50
C THR A 24 -13.47 -1.91 -13.34
N GLY A 25 -13.05 -3.04 -12.77
CA GLY A 25 -11.70 -3.26 -12.25
C GLY A 25 -11.54 -2.67 -10.85
N PHE A 26 -10.46 -3.10 -10.18
CA PHE A 26 -10.06 -2.62 -8.86
C PHE A 26 -8.90 -1.63 -8.99
N THR A 27 -8.91 -0.61 -8.15
CA THR A 27 -7.92 0.47 -8.11
C THR A 27 -7.49 0.71 -6.68
N ILE A 28 -6.20 0.97 -6.47
CA ILE A 28 -5.66 1.32 -5.16
C ILE A 28 -5.99 2.80 -4.90
N THR A 29 -6.64 3.06 -3.78
CA THR A 29 -7.10 4.39 -3.38
C THR A 29 -6.31 4.96 -2.22
N THR A 30 -5.78 4.09 -1.35
CA THR A 30 -5.04 4.50 -0.15
C THR A 30 -3.80 3.63 0.03
N GLN A 31 -2.67 4.23 0.39
CA GLN A 31 -1.49 3.50 0.87
C GLN A 31 -0.82 4.31 1.98
N LYS A 32 -0.64 3.69 3.14
CA LYS A 32 -0.08 4.32 4.34
C LYS A 32 0.90 3.38 5.02
N ILE A 33 1.86 3.97 5.71
CA ILE A 33 2.73 3.27 6.64
C ILE A 33 2.68 3.96 8.01
N HIS A 34 2.85 3.15 9.04
CA HIS A 34 3.00 3.60 10.41
C HIS A 34 4.19 2.87 11.03
N SER A 35 5.20 3.61 11.48
CA SER A 35 6.37 3.06 12.15
C SER A 35 6.01 2.64 13.57
N LEU A 36 6.24 1.38 13.91
CA LEU A 36 6.03 0.84 15.25
C LEU A 36 7.16 1.20 16.22
N THR A 37 8.30 1.67 15.72
CA THR A 37 9.46 2.04 16.54
C THR A 37 9.39 3.47 17.07
N ASP A 38 8.84 4.38 16.28
CA ASP A 38 8.87 5.83 16.52
C ASP A 38 7.52 6.52 16.27
N ASP A 39 6.45 5.74 16.06
CA ASP A 39 5.07 6.18 15.87
C ASP A 39 4.85 7.11 14.65
N THR A 40 5.82 7.16 13.72
CA THR A 40 5.75 8.00 12.53
C THR A 40 4.75 7.47 11.53
N HIS A 41 3.87 8.34 11.04
CA HIS A 41 2.90 8.02 9.99
C HIS A 41 3.33 8.66 8.66
N ALA A 42 3.23 7.93 7.56
CA ALA A 42 3.49 8.48 6.24
C ALA A 42 2.54 7.90 5.18
N ASP A 43 2.08 8.76 4.27
CA ASP A 43 1.40 8.32 3.05
C ASP A 43 2.43 7.82 2.03
N VAL A 44 2.08 6.75 1.32
CA VAL A 44 2.88 6.20 0.22
C VAL A 44 2.20 6.60 -1.10
N PRO A 45 2.90 7.31 -2.00
CA PRO A 45 2.29 7.79 -3.24
C PRO A 45 1.80 6.61 -4.09
N VAL A 46 0.53 6.70 -4.51
CA VAL A 46 -0.14 5.74 -5.40
C VAL A 46 0.18 5.98 -6.87
N ASP A 47 0.85 7.08 -7.23
CA ASP A 47 1.02 7.55 -8.62
C ASP A 47 1.67 6.53 -9.57
N GLY A 48 2.43 5.56 -9.04
CA GLY A 48 3.04 4.49 -9.84
C GLY A 48 2.11 3.31 -10.15
N ILE A 49 0.97 3.18 -9.46
CA ILE A 49 0.08 1.99 -9.53
C ILE A 49 -1.39 2.39 -9.75
N ALA A 50 -1.78 3.62 -9.41
CA ALA A 50 -3.13 4.15 -9.59
C ALA A 50 -3.61 4.20 -11.05
N GLY A 51 -2.68 4.11 -12.02
CA GLY A 51 -3.01 4.01 -13.44
C GLY A 51 -3.52 2.64 -13.88
N ASP A 52 -3.24 1.58 -13.11
CA ASP A 52 -3.58 0.21 -13.45
C ASP A 52 -4.91 -0.22 -12.80
N ARG A 53 -5.83 -0.70 -13.63
CA ARG A 53 -7.03 -1.39 -13.18
C ARG A 53 -6.72 -2.87 -13.03
N PHE A 54 -6.77 -3.35 -11.80
CA PHE A 54 -6.52 -4.76 -11.50
C PHE A 54 -7.77 -5.60 -11.78
N PRO A 55 -7.60 -6.83 -12.31
CA PRO A 55 -8.72 -7.73 -12.60
C PRO A 55 -9.34 -8.29 -11.32
N THR A 56 -8.59 -8.36 -10.22
CA THR A 56 -9.04 -8.86 -8.92
C THR A 56 -8.58 -7.92 -7.81
N GLN A 57 -9.33 -7.93 -6.71
CA GLN A 57 -8.99 -7.16 -5.52
C GLN A 57 -7.66 -7.61 -4.89
N ASP A 58 -7.39 -8.92 -4.88
CA ASP A 58 -6.14 -9.45 -4.34
C ASP A 58 -4.93 -8.98 -5.14
N ASN A 59 -5.02 -8.93 -6.49
CA ASN A 59 -3.94 -8.39 -7.30
C ASN A 59 -3.69 -6.90 -7.01
N ALA A 60 -4.74 -6.13 -6.74
CA ALA A 60 -4.60 -4.72 -6.35
C ALA A 60 -3.92 -4.58 -4.98
N PHE A 61 -4.27 -5.45 -4.02
CA PHE A 61 -3.62 -5.47 -2.72
C PHE A 61 -2.16 -5.90 -2.82
N ASP A 62 -1.84 -6.95 -3.58
CA ASP A 62 -0.47 -7.42 -3.76
C ASP A 62 0.42 -6.32 -4.35
N ALA A 63 -0.06 -5.64 -5.41
CA ALA A 63 0.65 -4.51 -5.99
C ALA A 63 0.82 -3.33 -5.01
N ALA A 64 -0.20 -3.02 -4.22
CA ALA A 64 -0.12 -1.99 -3.20
C ALA A 64 0.92 -2.33 -2.13
N PHE A 65 0.89 -3.55 -1.59
CA PHE A 65 1.82 -3.96 -0.53
C PHE A 65 3.25 -4.08 -1.04
N ASP A 66 3.48 -4.54 -2.26
CA ASP A 66 4.82 -4.54 -2.87
C ASP A 66 5.39 -3.12 -2.97
N ARG A 67 4.57 -2.15 -3.37
CA ARG A 67 4.99 -0.74 -3.40
C ARG A 67 5.28 -0.16 -2.04
N ILE A 68 4.45 -0.49 -1.06
CA ILE A 68 4.65 -0.04 0.32
C ILE A 68 5.95 -0.65 0.87
N ARG A 69 6.23 -1.93 0.61
CA ARG A 69 7.49 -2.59 0.97
C ARG A 69 8.70 -1.88 0.36
N GLU A 70 8.67 -1.59 -0.93
CA GLU A 70 9.74 -0.82 -1.58
C GLU A 70 9.96 0.55 -0.93
N ALA A 71 8.88 1.23 -0.56
CA ALA A 71 8.94 2.54 0.09
C ALA A 71 9.49 2.45 1.53
N ILE A 72 9.26 1.34 2.24
CA ILE A 72 9.87 1.06 3.55
C ILE A 72 11.35 0.73 3.36
N ASP A 73 11.69 -0.16 2.42
CA ASP A 73 13.08 -0.55 2.14
C ASP A 73 13.95 0.66 1.80
N GLN A 74 13.43 1.60 1.00
CA GLN A 74 14.12 2.85 0.68
C GLN A 74 14.38 3.70 1.93
N ARG A 75 13.40 3.80 2.84
CA ARG A 75 13.54 4.55 4.10
C ARG A 75 14.53 3.89 5.05
N VAL A 76 14.46 2.57 5.22
CA VAL A 76 15.38 1.80 6.07
C VAL A 76 16.81 1.92 5.55
N ARG A 77 17.01 1.82 4.22
CA ARG A 77 18.33 2.03 3.60
C ARG A 77 18.87 3.45 3.77
N ALA A 78 18.00 4.46 3.73
CA ALA A 78 18.40 5.86 3.94
C ALA A 78 18.74 6.19 5.40
N ALA A 79 18.20 5.40 6.35
CA ALA A 79 18.47 5.53 7.78
C ALA A 79 19.70 4.72 8.26
N SER A 80 20.29 3.89 7.38
CA SER A 80 21.51 3.09 7.62
C SER A 80 22.76 3.85 7.17
#